data_AF-A0A3Q3LU70-F1
#
_entry.id   AF-A0A3Q3LU70-F1
#
_cell.length_a   1.000
_cell.length_b   1.000
_cell.length_c   1.000
_cell.angle_alpha   90.00
_cell.angle_beta   90.00
_cell.angle_gamma   90.00
#
_symmetry.space_group_name_H-M   'P 1'
#
loop_
_entity.id
_entity.type
_entity.pdbx_description
1 polymer ?
#
loop_
_entity_poly.entity_id
_entity_poly.type
_entity_poly.pdbx_seq_one_letter_code
_entity_poly.pdbx_strand_id
1 'polypeptide(L)'
;MLARNRFLLLVLVGGAALAIISLSLQFLNLIPTAPEVEERPFQAVHGGIGVALVKSRKRVFPVPHTQEPNPISEAYGYCNVPNSTEQAWEGHSPADYKLLSVQVMIRHGDRYPLYSIPKTKRPAIDCTLSPTRKPSHPLMNSFISHMGHGGRGHWESPLGSIPRLPSHSVCEMGELTQTGVVQHLHGGQLLHQAYKHRSLLPADWSPRQVWVETTGKSRTLQSGLAFLYGFLPDFDWTKLTVRHQWNTLFCGSACDCPARNKYLEEEQRRQYRLRVADAELERTYVDMARTLGLPSRQLRAANPIDSLLCHLCHGLSFPCISAGDSGTGGCLTMAQFAVIRRQQLDDEIDRRRVGLYHKYAILAMYPYLNRTAAKMERVAKSSEAGRPPRAGGEEVFTLSSAHDVTMAPLLSALGLQEARFPRFAARVVFELWKSPPVTQGQPKSRGSKGDKSKAKAGELFIRVLYNGEDVTFHTTFCRSHNRHASQPLCPLKNFLSFVRRDMFSVVNATSYQEACYRRHG
;
A
#
# COMPACT_ATOMS: atom_id res chain seq x y z
N MET A 1 12.41 -49.89 39.06
CA MET A 1 11.28 -49.41 38.20
C MET A 1 11.26 -47.88 37.97
N LEU A 2 11.62 -47.02 38.93
CA LEU A 2 11.41 -45.55 38.85
C LEU A 2 11.87 -44.85 37.55
N ALA A 3 13.00 -45.24 36.94
CA ALA A 3 13.53 -44.58 35.74
C ALA A 3 12.57 -44.60 34.54
N ARG A 4 11.82 -45.69 34.35
CA ARG A 4 10.89 -45.88 33.21
C ARG A 4 9.70 -44.91 33.27
N ASN A 5 9.22 -44.57 34.47
CA ASN A 5 8.13 -43.61 34.65
C ASN A 5 8.61 -42.16 34.42
N ARG A 6 9.86 -41.82 34.78
CA ARG A 6 10.41 -40.48 34.50
C ARG A 6 10.55 -40.21 32.99
N PHE A 7 10.90 -41.23 32.20
CA PHE A 7 11.00 -41.10 30.74
C PHE A 7 9.62 -40.87 30.09
N LEU A 8 8.59 -41.60 30.52
CA LEU A 8 7.21 -41.39 30.06
C LEU A 8 6.68 -39.99 30.41
N LEU A 9 6.99 -39.48 31.61
CA LEU A 9 6.65 -38.11 32.02
C LEU A 9 7.35 -37.05 31.14
N LEU A 10 8.63 -37.25 30.81
CA LEU A 10 9.36 -36.35 29.91
C LEU A 10 8.80 -36.37 28.48
N VAL A 11 8.40 -37.53 27.95
CA VAL A 11 7.78 -37.64 26.63
C VAL A 11 6.38 -37.01 26.60
N LEU A 12 5.56 -37.20 27.64
CA LEU A 12 4.23 -36.59 27.72
C LEU A 12 4.27 -35.07 27.92
N VAL A 13 5.09 -34.57 28.85
CA VAL A 13 5.21 -33.12 29.11
C VAL A 13 5.96 -32.41 27.98
N GLY A 14 7.02 -33.01 27.44
CA GLY A 14 7.74 -32.49 26.28
C GLY A 14 6.88 -32.50 25.01
N GLY A 15 6.11 -33.56 24.78
CA GLY A 15 5.15 -33.65 23.68
C GLY A 15 4.03 -32.60 23.78
N ALA A 16 3.47 -32.39 24.98
CA ALA A 16 2.47 -31.36 25.22
C ALA A 16 3.05 -29.94 25.01
N ALA A 17 4.26 -29.66 25.50
CA ALA A 17 4.93 -28.37 25.30
C ALA A 17 5.21 -28.10 23.81
N LEU A 18 5.71 -29.10 23.07
CA LEU A 18 5.94 -28.99 21.62
C LEU A 18 4.62 -28.84 20.84
N ALA A 19 3.53 -29.49 21.25
CA ALA A 19 2.22 -29.30 20.65
C ALA A 19 1.68 -27.87 20.88
N ILE A 20 1.85 -27.29 22.07
CA ILE A 20 1.45 -25.91 22.39
C ILE A 20 2.28 -24.88 21.61
N ILE A 21 3.60 -25.08 21.51
CA ILE A 21 4.48 -24.23 20.70
C ILE A 21 4.13 -24.35 19.19
N SER A 22 3.81 -25.56 18.71
CA SER A 22 3.37 -25.81 17.33
C SER A 22 2.03 -25.12 17.01
N LEU A 23 1.05 -25.18 17.91
CA LEU A 23 -0.19 -24.37 17.80
C LEU A 23 0.13 -22.87 17.75
N SER A 24 1.00 -22.39 18.63
CA SER A 24 1.34 -20.97 18.72
C SER A 24 1.96 -20.42 17.42
N LEU A 25 2.75 -21.24 16.71
CA LEU A 25 3.31 -20.89 15.40
C LEU A 25 2.29 -20.92 14.25
N GLN A 26 1.17 -21.65 14.40
CA GLN A 26 0.11 -21.68 13.39
C GLN A 26 -0.78 -20.43 13.40
N PHE A 27 -0.86 -19.69 14.51
CA PHE A 27 -1.67 -18.46 14.62
C PHE A 27 -1.00 -17.19 14.07
N LEU A 28 0.24 -17.26 13.57
CA LEU A 28 1.01 -16.08 13.13
C LEU A 28 0.69 -15.57 11.70
N ASN A 29 -0.24 -16.18 10.97
CA ASN A 29 -0.58 -15.81 9.59
C ASN A 29 -2.04 -15.31 9.46
N LEU A 30 -2.19 -14.00 9.23
CA LEU A 30 -3.48 -13.34 8.93
C LEU A 30 -3.97 -13.63 7.50
N ILE A 31 -5.29 -13.80 7.31
CA ILE A 31 -5.93 -14.03 6.00
C ILE A 31 -7.00 -12.95 5.75
N PRO A 32 -6.84 -12.03 4.77
CA PRO A 32 -7.68 -10.85 4.54
C PRO A 32 -8.74 -11.02 3.41
N THR A 33 -8.97 -9.99 2.56
CA THR A 33 -10.31 -9.41 2.24
C THR A 33 -10.53 -8.76 0.83
N ALA A 34 -11.79 -8.42 0.45
CA ALA A 34 -12.28 -7.73 -0.79
C ALA A 34 -13.68 -8.23 -1.35
N PRO A 35 -14.25 -7.79 -2.52
CA PRO A 35 -15.70 -7.39 -2.76
C PRO A 35 -16.97 -8.30 -2.99
N GLU A 36 -17.81 -8.04 -4.05
CA GLU A 36 -19.13 -8.65 -4.54
C GLU A 36 -20.20 -7.58 -4.94
N VAL A 37 -21.10 -7.64 -5.97
CA VAL A 37 -21.41 -8.31 -7.30
C VAL A 37 -22.46 -7.40 -8.04
N GLU A 38 -22.96 -7.49 -9.28
CA GLU A 38 -22.76 -8.05 -10.66
C GLU A 38 -23.75 -7.21 -11.58
N GLU A 39 -24.15 -7.43 -12.85
CA GLU A 39 -23.65 -8.14 -14.05
C GLU A 39 -23.89 -7.23 -15.30
N ARG A 40 -24.52 -7.73 -16.38
CA ARG A 40 -24.55 -7.17 -17.76
C ARG A 40 -25.86 -7.65 -18.45
N PRO A 41 -25.94 -8.00 -19.76
CA PRO A 41 -25.25 -7.53 -20.99
C PRO A 41 -26.22 -7.08 -22.10
N PHE A 42 -25.71 -6.50 -23.21
CA PHE A 42 -26.33 -6.61 -24.56
C PHE A 42 -25.35 -6.24 -25.70
N GLN A 43 -25.67 -6.64 -26.94
CA GLN A 43 -24.90 -6.37 -28.17
C GLN A 43 -25.69 -5.46 -29.14
N ALA A 44 -25.00 -4.65 -29.93
CA ALA A 44 -25.48 -4.16 -31.24
C ALA A 44 -24.31 -3.70 -32.12
N VAL A 45 -24.39 -3.92 -33.43
CA VAL A 45 -23.50 -3.36 -34.45
C VAL A 45 -24.35 -2.89 -35.63
N HIS A 46 -24.29 -1.60 -35.96
CA HIS A 46 -24.53 -1.05 -37.30
C HIS A 46 -23.90 0.36 -37.38
N GLY A 47 -23.49 0.77 -38.58
CA GLY A 47 -22.68 1.98 -38.79
C GLY A 47 -23.45 3.23 -39.22
N GLY A 48 -22.74 4.36 -39.28
CA GLY A 48 -23.22 5.62 -39.84
C GLY A 48 -22.10 6.65 -39.91
N ILE A 49 -21.94 7.33 -41.05
CA ILE A 49 -20.95 8.40 -41.25
C ILE A 49 -21.55 9.71 -40.74
N GLY A 50 -20.81 10.48 -39.94
CA GLY A 50 -21.26 11.76 -39.39
C GLY A 50 -20.09 12.73 -39.16
N VAL A 51 -20.25 13.98 -39.60
CA VAL A 51 -19.22 15.03 -39.57
C VAL A 51 -19.10 15.66 -38.17
N ALA A 52 -17.91 16.18 -37.87
CA ALA A 52 -17.53 16.65 -36.53
C ALA A 52 -18.36 17.82 -35.98
N LEU A 53 -18.53 17.85 -34.65
CA LEU A 53 -18.86 19.06 -33.90
C LEU A 53 -18.07 19.12 -32.59
N VAL A 54 -17.21 20.13 -32.43
CA VAL A 54 -16.43 20.33 -31.20
C VAL A 54 -17.36 20.83 -30.09
N LYS A 55 -17.70 19.95 -29.15
CA LYS A 55 -18.47 20.31 -27.94
C LYS A 55 -17.53 20.44 -26.74
N SER A 56 -17.62 21.59 -26.06
CA SER A 56 -16.85 21.88 -24.84
C SER A 56 -17.08 20.80 -23.78
N ARG A 57 -15.99 20.28 -23.19
CA ARG A 57 -16.05 19.28 -22.12
C ARG A 57 -16.65 19.90 -20.85
N LYS A 58 -17.98 19.77 -20.69
CA LYS A 58 -18.63 19.99 -19.39
C LYS A 58 -17.90 19.16 -18.34
N ARG A 59 -17.67 19.77 -17.17
CA ARG A 59 -16.96 19.13 -16.05
C ARG A 59 -17.84 18.03 -15.46
N VAL A 60 -17.66 16.80 -15.95
CA VAL A 60 -18.32 15.61 -15.42
C VAL A 60 -17.78 15.38 -14.01
N PHE A 61 -18.58 15.70 -13.00
CA PHE A 61 -18.36 15.17 -11.66
C PHE A 61 -18.60 13.66 -11.73
N PRO A 62 -17.70 12.80 -11.21
CA PRO A 62 -17.98 11.39 -11.07
C PRO A 62 -19.24 11.21 -10.22
N VAL A 63 -20.30 10.67 -10.81
CA VAL A 63 -21.44 10.19 -10.05
C VAL A 63 -20.94 9.02 -9.20
N PRO A 64 -21.16 9.01 -7.87
CA PRO A 64 -20.84 7.84 -7.06
C PRO A 64 -21.68 6.67 -7.57
N HIS A 65 -21.04 5.67 -8.20
CA HIS A 65 -21.74 4.49 -8.69
C HIS A 65 -22.25 3.68 -7.49
N THR A 66 -23.55 3.79 -7.22
CA THR A 66 -24.29 3.05 -6.19
C THR A 66 -24.63 1.63 -6.66
N GLN A 67 -23.63 0.91 -7.17
CA GLN A 67 -23.72 -0.51 -7.50
C GLN A 67 -22.82 -1.25 -6.52
N GLU A 68 -23.29 -2.39 -5.99
CA GLU A 68 -22.49 -3.15 -5.03
C GLU A 68 -21.18 -3.61 -5.70
N PRO A 69 -20.05 -3.51 -4.98
CA PRO A 69 -18.73 -3.49 -5.61
C PRO A 69 -18.33 -4.86 -6.15
N ASN A 70 -18.57 -5.14 -7.43
CA ASN A 70 -18.26 -6.43 -8.07
C ASN A 70 -16.86 -7.02 -7.69
N PRO A 71 -16.76 -8.32 -7.34
CA PRO A 71 -15.56 -8.89 -6.71
C PRO A 71 -14.48 -9.22 -7.72
N ILE A 72 -14.91 -9.65 -8.90
CA ILE A 72 -14.07 -9.94 -10.05
C ILE A 72 -13.50 -8.63 -10.59
N SER A 73 -14.34 -7.59 -10.67
CA SER A 73 -13.98 -6.23 -11.04
C SER A 73 -12.97 -5.60 -10.08
N GLU A 74 -13.18 -5.70 -8.76
CA GLU A 74 -12.18 -5.20 -7.81
C GLU A 74 -10.93 -6.08 -7.78
N ALA A 75 -11.02 -7.41 -7.95
CA ALA A 75 -9.83 -8.25 -8.05
C ALA A 75 -8.97 -7.88 -9.27
N TYR A 76 -9.59 -7.56 -10.41
CA TYR A 76 -8.87 -6.95 -11.55
C TYR A 76 -8.29 -5.56 -11.19
N GLY A 77 -9.00 -4.74 -10.39
CA GLY A 77 -8.47 -3.49 -9.84
C GLY A 77 -7.28 -3.67 -8.89
N TYR A 78 -7.26 -4.76 -8.11
CA TYR A 78 -6.16 -5.17 -7.25
C TYR A 78 -4.92 -5.57 -8.07
N CYS A 79 -5.11 -6.25 -9.20
CA CYS A 79 -4.03 -6.67 -10.09
C CYS A 79 -3.20 -5.50 -10.65
N ASN A 80 -3.82 -4.33 -10.83
CA ASN A 80 -3.17 -3.11 -11.35
C ASN A 80 -2.37 -3.35 -12.65
N VAL A 81 -3.02 -3.93 -13.67
CA VAL A 81 -2.35 -4.18 -14.95
C VAL A 81 -1.94 -2.83 -15.57
N PRO A 82 -0.66 -2.63 -15.97
CA PRO A 82 -0.17 -1.35 -16.48
C PRO A 82 -0.57 -1.14 -17.95
N ASN A 83 -1.88 -1.02 -18.18
CA ASN A 83 -2.53 -0.90 -19.49
C ASN A 83 -3.40 0.36 -19.63
N SER A 84 -3.56 1.15 -18.56
CA SER A 84 -4.45 2.30 -18.46
C SER A 84 -3.68 3.52 -17.96
N THR A 85 -4.08 4.70 -18.43
CA THR A 85 -3.53 5.97 -17.95
C THR A 85 -4.11 6.30 -16.58
N GLU A 86 -3.29 6.28 -15.53
CA GLU A 86 -3.72 6.78 -14.23
C GLU A 86 -3.96 8.30 -14.27
N GLN A 87 -5.11 8.75 -13.76
CA GLN A 87 -5.27 10.15 -13.39
C GLN A 87 -4.50 10.41 -12.09
N ALA A 88 -3.79 11.52 -12.04
CA ALA A 88 -2.86 11.83 -10.96
C ALA A 88 -2.85 13.32 -10.64
N TRP A 89 -3.19 13.63 -9.40
CA TRP A 89 -3.21 15.00 -8.87
C TRP A 89 -1.86 15.42 -8.30
N GLU A 90 -0.86 14.55 -8.17
CA GLU A 90 0.51 14.86 -7.72
C GLU A 90 1.04 16.14 -8.40
N GLY A 91 1.72 17.00 -7.64
CA GLY A 91 2.26 18.27 -8.15
C GLY A 91 1.22 19.36 -8.52
N HIS A 92 -0.08 19.07 -8.52
CA HIS A 92 -1.14 20.06 -8.76
C HIS A 92 -1.42 20.92 -7.52
N SER A 93 -1.34 22.24 -7.71
CA SER A 93 -1.64 23.28 -6.72
C SER A 93 -1.72 24.64 -7.44
N PRO A 94 -2.20 25.72 -6.81
CA PRO A 94 -2.12 27.07 -7.39
C PRO A 94 -0.69 27.41 -7.86
N ALA A 95 -0.58 28.21 -8.93
CA ALA A 95 0.69 28.43 -9.64
C ALA A 95 1.77 29.12 -8.76
N ASP A 96 1.33 29.89 -7.78
CA ASP A 96 2.10 30.64 -6.79
C ASP A 96 2.54 29.81 -5.57
N TYR A 97 2.05 28.57 -5.41
CA TYR A 97 2.41 27.70 -4.28
C TYR A 97 3.70 26.91 -4.60
N LYS A 98 4.67 26.98 -3.68
CA LYS A 98 5.93 26.24 -3.76
C LYS A 98 5.80 24.88 -3.08
N LEU A 99 6.18 23.81 -3.79
CA LEU A 99 6.40 22.50 -3.20
C LEU A 99 7.72 22.50 -2.42
N LEU A 100 7.73 21.93 -1.21
CA LEU A 100 8.91 21.90 -0.34
C LEU A 100 9.45 20.48 -0.11
N SER A 101 8.58 19.48 0.02
CA SER A 101 8.99 18.08 0.12
C SER A 101 7.87 17.11 -0.24
N VAL A 102 8.25 15.87 -0.58
CA VAL A 102 7.34 14.75 -0.88
C VAL A 102 7.80 13.51 -0.12
N GLN A 103 6.85 12.77 0.46
CA GLN A 103 7.09 11.48 1.11
C GLN A 103 6.14 10.43 0.52
N VAL A 104 6.69 9.44 -0.15
CA VAL A 104 5.95 8.36 -0.84
C VAL A 104 6.10 7.06 -0.05
N MET A 105 4.99 6.41 0.27
CA MET A 105 4.97 4.99 0.64
C MET A 105 4.34 4.18 -0.49
N ILE A 106 5.00 3.08 -0.90
CA ILE A 106 4.49 2.16 -1.93
C ILE A 106 4.29 0.75 -1.38
N ARG A 107 3.29 0.03 -1.88
CA ARG A 107 3.24 -1.44 -1.83
C ARG A 107 4.16 -1.99 -2.92
N HIS A 108 4.78 -3.14 -2.70
CA HIS A 108 5.44 -3.86 -3.78
C HIS A 108 4.51 -4.09 -4.98
N GLY A 109 5.10 -4.26 -6.16
CA GLY A 109 4.36 -4.57 -7.39
C GLY A 109 3.78 -5.99 -7.38
N ASP A 110 3.18 -6.35 -8.52
CA ASP A 110 2.73 -7.70 -8.84
C ASP A 110 3.85 -8.74 -8.66
N ARG A 111 3.48 -9.90 -8.12
CA ARG A 111 4.40 -10.92 -7.62
C ARG A 111 3.84 -12.32 -7.82
N TYR A 112 4.74 -13.30 -7.86
CA TYR A 112 4.40 -14.69 -7.70
C TYR A 112 3.70 -14.94 -6.32
N PRO A 113 2.85 -15.97 -6.17
CA PRO A 113 2.23 -16.28 -4.89
C PRO A 113 3.27 -16.61 -3.81
N LEU A 114 2.88 -16.35 -2.56
CA LEU A 114 3.54 -16.79 -1.33
C LEU A 114 3.12 -18.22 -0.94
N TYR A 115 1.94 -18.66 -1.39
CA TYR A 115 1.37 -19.97 -1.06
C TYR A 115 1.00 -20.75 -2.33
N SER A 116 1.34 -22.04 -2.37
CA SER A 116 1.00 -22.95 -3.48
C SER A 116 -0.12 -23.91 -3.07
N ILE A 117 -1.17 -24.04 -3.88
CA ILE A 117 -2.24 -25.00 -3.61
C ILE A 117 -1.71 -26.44 -3.84
N PRO A 118 -1.77 -27.35 -2.85
CA PRO A 118 -1.23 -28.70 -2.98
C PRO A 118 -1.86 -29.49 -4.13
N LYS A 119 -1.11 -30.48 -4.64
CA LYS A 119 -1.44 -31.32 -5.82
C LYS A 119 -1.56 -30.58 -7.17
N THR A 120 -1.75 -29.26 -7.18
CA THR A 120 -1.86 -28.48 -8.44
C THR A 120 -0.50 -28.16 -9.05
N LYS A 121 -0.48 -27.88 -10.36
CA LYS A 121 0.71 -27.36 -11.04
C LYS A 121 0.95 -25.90 -10.62
N ARG A 122 2.21 -25.55 -10.30
CA ARG A 122 2.64 -24.16 -10.09
C ARG A 122 2.39 -23.33 -11.37
N PRO A 123 1.94 -22.06 -11.28
CA PRO A 123 1.77 -21.22 -12.46
C PRO A 123 3.11 -21.00 -13.18
N ALA A 124 3.12 -21.19 -14.49
CA ALA A 124 4.31 -21.04 -15.34
C ALA A 124 4.55 -19.55 -15.65
N ILE A 125 5.14 -18.83 -14.69
CA ILE A 125 5.50 -17.42 -14.82
C ILE A 125 7.02 -17.30 -14.78
N ASP A 126 7.55 -16.54 -15.73
CA ASP A 126 8.96 -16.20 -15.89
C ASP A 126 9.22 -14.82 -15.25
N CYS A 127 10.14 -14.78 -14.28
CA CYS A 127 10.53 -13.60 -13.51
C CYS A 127 11.79 -12.90 -14.04
N THR A 128 12.48 -13.44 -15.05
CA THR A 128 13.54 -12.71 -15.76
C THR A 128 12.98 -11.43 -16.38
N LEU A 129 13.76 -10.36 -16.48
CA LEU A 129 13.30 -9.12 -17.14
C LEU A 129 13.71 -9.06 -18.61
N SER A 130 12.73 -8.80 -19.47
CA SER A 130 12.91 -8.65 -20.92
C SER A 130 12.22 -7.38 -21.42
N PRO A 131 12.94 -6.44 -22.07
CA PRO A 131 12.33 -5.25 -22.69
C PRO A 131 11.27 -5.56 -23.76
N THR A 132 11.32 -6.74 -24.40
CA THR A 132 10.39 -7.13 -25.47
C THR A 132 9.15 -7.87 -24.96
N ARG A 133 9.25 -8.64 -23.86
CA ARG A 133 8.11 -9.34 -23.24
C ARG A 133 7.06 -8.35 -22.74
N LYS A 134 5.78 -8.70 -22.79
CA LYS A 134 4.68 -7.83 -22.29
C LYS A 134 4.25 -8.23 -20.87
N PRO A 135 3.86 -7.25 -20.02
CA PRO A 135 3.95 -5.80 -20.23
C PRO A 135 5.42 -5.33 -20.26
N SER A 136 5.72 -4.25 -21.00
CA SER A 136 7.05 -3.61 -21.02
C SER A 136 6.95 -2.10 -20.91
N HIS A 137 8.04 -1.47 -20.46
CA HIS A 137 8.17 -0.04 -20.27
C HIS A 137 9.34 0.51 -21.09
N PRO A 138 9.29 1.73 -21.65
CA PRO A 138 10.43 2.31 -22.40
C PRO A 138 11.74 2.34 -21.59
N LEU A 139 11.64 2.59 -20.28
CA LEU A 139 12.79 2.62 -19.36
C LEU A 139 13.32 1.22 -18.97
N MET A 140 12.72 0.11 -19.44
CA MET A 140 13.09 -1.24 -18.98
C MET A 140 14.55 -1.59 -19.27
N ASN A 141 15.05 -1.27 -20.47
CA ASN A 141 16.41 -1.62 -20.87
C ASN A 141 17.47 -0.84 -20.07
N SER A 142 17.26 0.47 -19.91
CA SER A 142 18.17 1.32 -19.13
C SER A 142 18.09 1.01 -17.64
N PHE A 143 16.90 0.70 -17.10
CA PHE A 143 16.71 0.20 -15.73
C PHE A 143 17.55 -1.06 -15.45
N ILE A 144 17.48 -2.08 -16.32
CA ILE A 144 18.26 -3.32 -16.16
C ILE A 144 19.77 -3.03 -16.11
N SER A 145 20.27 -2.22 -17.06
CA SER A 145 21.69 -1.80 -17.11
C SER A 145 22.10 -1.00 -15.87
N HIS A 146 21.23 -0.08 -15.41
CA HIS A 146 21.49 0.75 -14.25
C HIS A 146 21.49 -0.06 -12.95
N MET A 147 20.64 -1.07 -12.80
CA MET A 147 20.63 -1.98 -11.64
C MET A 147 21.88 -2.85 -11.54
N GLY A 148 22.53 -3.18 -12.66
CA GLY A 148 23.85 -3.83 -12.68
C GLY A 148 24.94 -3.04 -11.95
N HIS A 149 24.78 -1.72 -11.82
CA HIS A 149 25.72 -0.83 -11.12
C HIS A 149 25.41 -0.67 -9.62
N GLY A 150 24.36 -1.34 -9.11
CA GLY A 150 23.89 -1.21 -7.72
C GLY A 150 24.89 -1.59 -6.63
N GLY A 151 25.99 -2.28 -6.97
CA GLY A 151 27.12 -2.51 -6.05
C GLY A 151 27.84 -1.22 -5.60
N ARG A 152 27.64 -0.09 -6.29
CA ARG A 152 28.18 1.23 -5.91
C ARG A 152 27.33 1.99 -4.88
N GLY A 153 26.15 1.46 -4.52
CA GLY A 153 25.25 2.05 -3.54
C GLY A 153 25.61 1.72 -2.10
N HIS A 154 25.17 2.55 -1.15
CA HIS A 154 25.29 2.27 0.28
C HIS A 154 24.07 1.48 0.77
N TRP A 155 24.29 0.31 1.38
CA TRP A 155 23.25 -0.64 1.76
C TRP A 155 23.29 -0.96 3.25
N GLU A 156 22.20 -0.69 3.99
CA GLU A 156 22.06 -1.19 5.35
C GLU A 156 21.81 -2.71 5.38
N SER A 157 22.36 -3.42 6.37
CA SER A 157 22.21 -4.88 6.48
C SER A 157 20.75 -5.29 6.76
N PRO A 158 20.21 -6.33 6.09
CA PRO A 158 20.87 -7.27 5.17
C PRO A 158 20.68 -6.93 3.68
N LEU A 159 20.29 -5.70 3.31
CA LEU A 159 19.94 -5.34 1.93
C LEU A 159 21.11 -5.49 0.94
N GLY A 160 22.35 -5.53 1.42
CA GLY A 160 23.55 -5.73 0.61
C GLY A 160 23.56 -7.04 -0.19
N SER A 161 23.00 -8.13 0.35
CA SER A 161 23.00 -9.46 -0.31
C SER A 161 21.76 -9.75 -1.17
N ILE A 162 20.77 -8.86 -1.20
CA ILE A 162 19.51 -9.09 -1.92
C ILE A 162 19.65 -8.70 -3.40
N PRO A 163 19.29 -9.58 -4.38
CA PRO A 163 19.33 -9.27 -5.81
C PRO A 163 18.55 -8.01 -6.20
N ARG A 164 19.17 -7.14 -7.02
CA ARG A 164 18.60 -5.85 -7.47
C ARG A 164 17.48 -6.00 -8.50
N LEU A 165 17.41 -7.14 -9.17
CA LEU A 165 16.39 -7.53 -10.14
C LEU A 165 15.84 -8.93 -9.80
N PRO A 166 14.60 -9.25 -10.18
CA PRO A 166 14.16 -10.64 -10.29
C PRO A 166 14.85 -11.31 -11.49
N SER A 167 15.04 -12.63 -11.43
CA SER A 167 16.00 -13.31 -12.33
C SER A 167 15.72 -14.79 -12.62
N HIS A 168 14.68 -15.40 -12.04
CA HIS A 168 14.39 -16.81 -12.32
C HIS A 168 13.44 -16.99 -13.51
N SER A 169 13.79 -17.87 -14.45
CA SER A 169 12.92 -18.24 -15.59
C SER A 169 11.68 -19.04 -15.17
N VAL A 170 11.69 -19.58 -13.95
CA VAL A 170 10.51 -20.05 -13.22
C VAL A 170 10.53 -19.32 -11.88
N CYS A 171 9.60 -18.40 -11.67
CA CYS A 171 9.56 -17.54 -10.47
C CYS A 171 9.60 -18.32 -9.14
N GLU A 172 10.29 -17.77 -8.14
CA GLU A 172 10.23 -18.25 -6.76
C GLU A 172 9.02 -17.69 -5.98
N MET A 173 8.69 -18.32 -4.85
CA MET A 173 7.54 -17.97 -4.00
C MET A 173 7.68 -16.53 -3.46
N GLY A 174 6.82 -15.62 -3.95
CA GLY A 174 6.83 -14.21 -3.60
C GLY A 174 7.90 -13.36 -4.28
N GLU A 175 8.51 -13.83 -5.37
CA GLU A 175 9.38 -13.04 -6.27
C GLU A 175 8.56 -11.98 -7.03
N LEU A 176 9.17 -10.83 -7.35
CA LEU A 176 8.53 -9.76 -8.12
C LEU A 176 8.50 -10.13 -9.60
N THR A 177 7.36 -9.94 -10.27
CA THR A 177 7.27 -10.22 -11.71
C THR A 177 7.71 -9.01 -12.54
N GLN A 178 7.88 -9.19 -13.85
CA GLN A 178 8.05 -8.08 -14.77
C GLN A 178 6.85 -7.11 -14.76
N THR A 179 5.62 -7.59 -14.52
CA THR A 179 4.44 -6.72 -14.30
C THR A 179 4.67 -5.82 -13.10
N GLY A 180 5.17 -6.37 -11.99
CA GLY A 180 5.52 -5.60 -10.80
C GLY A 180 6.60 -4.54 -11.03
N VAL A 181 7.60 -4.85 -11.85
CA VAL A 181 8.63 -3.86 -12.25
C VAL A 181 8.04 -2.76 -13.14
N VAL A 182 7.22 -3.10 -14.14
CA VAL A 182 6.61 -2.12 -15.05
C VAL A 182 5.64 -1.18 -14.31
N GLN A 183 4.83 -1.70 -13.39
CA GLN A 183 3.97 -0.88 -12.52
C GLN A 183 4.76 0.22 -11.79
N HIS A 184 5.92 -0.13 -11.22
CA HIS A 184 6.74 0.81 -10.47
C HIS A 184 7.55 1.76 -11.36
N LEU A 185 8.07 1.30 -12.50
CA LEU A 185 8.68 2.20 -13.50
C LEU A 185 7.68 3.26 -13.98
N HIS A 186 6.42 2.88 -14.21
CA HIS A 186 5.36 3.81 -14.60
C HIS A 186 4.99 4.78 -13.48
N GLY A 187 4.75 4.29 -12.26
CA GLY A 187 4.45 5.15 -11.11
C GLY A 187 5.57 6.13 -10.76
N GLY A 188 6.83 5.72 -10.91
CA GLY A 188 7.99 6.59 -10.78
C GLY A 188 8.03 7.66 -11.88
N GLN A 189 7.87 7.28 -13.15
CA GLN A 189 7.87 8.20 -14.28
C GLN A 189 6.73 9.24 -14.19
N LEU A 190 5.56 8.83 -13.68
CA LEU A 190 4.46 9.73 -13.40
C LEU A 190 4.87 10.80 -12.38
N LEU A 191 5.44 10.41 -11.23
CA LEU A 191 5.88 11.36 -10.21
C LEU A 191 7.07 12.22 -10.70
N HIS A 192 7.91 11.73 -11.61
CA HIS A 192 8.93 12.54 -12.27
C HIS A 192 8.29 13.71 -13.03
N GLN A 193 7.31 13.40 -13.90
CA GLN A 193 6.60 14.41 -14.71
C GLN A 193 5.85 15.42 -13.83
N ALA A 194 5.16 14.94 -12.79
CA ALA A 194 4.40 15.78 -11.86
C ALA A 194 5.28 16.78 -11.08
N TYR A 195 6.50 16.40 -10.69
CA TYR A 195 7.37 17.21 -9.83
C TYR A 195 8.49 17.95 -10.55
N LYS A 196 8.82 17.60 -11.81
CA LYS A 196 9.84 18.28 -12.62
C LYS A 196 9.61 19.79 -12.72
N HIS A 197 8.36 20.21 -12.96
CA HIS A 197 7.97 21.61 -13.07
C HIS A 197 7.81 22.34 -11.71
N ARG A 198 7.99 21.63 -10.59
CA ARG A 198 7.95 22.19 -9.23
C ARG A 198 9.34 22.34 -8.60
N SER A 199 10.41 21.98 -9.33
CA SER A 199 11.81 22.06 -8.89
C SER A 199 12.05 21.38 -7.53
N LEU A 200 11.43 20.22 -7.31
CA LEU A 200 11.46 19.48 -6.04
C LEU A 200 12.89 19.09 -5.64
N LEU A 201 13.69 18.59 -6.59
CA LEU A 201 15.11 18.28 -6.39
C LEU A 201 15.94 19.07 -7.41
N PRO A 202 17.11 19.59 -7.02
CA PRO A 202 18.06 20.16 -7.98
C PRO A 202 18.77 19.03 -8.74
N ALA A 203 19.37 19.34 -9.89
CA ALA A 203 20.05 18.35 -10.73
C ALA A 203 21.25 17.68 -10.02
N ASP A 204 21.93 18.42 -9.16
CA ASP A 204 23.12 18.03 -8.41
C ASP A 204 22.84 17.49 -6.99
N TRP A 205 21.57 17.15 -6.69
CA TRP A 205 21.05 16.76 -5.36
C TRP A 205 22.01 15.98 -4.45
N SER A 206 21.92 16.26 -3.14
CA SER A 206 22.78 15.66 -2.12
C SER A 206 22.27 14.31 -1.58
N PRO A 207 23.16 13.43 -1.05
CA PRO A 207 22.77 12.19 -0.35
C PRO A 207 21.76 12.34 0.80
N ARG A 208 21.56 13.55 1.35
CA ARG A 208 20.57 13.82 2.40
C ARG A 208 19.18 14.16 1.85
N GLN A 209 19.10 14.65 0.61
CA GLN A 209 17.83 15.09 -0.01
C GLN A 209 16.96 13.92 -0.48
N VAL A 210 17.54 12.73 -0.67
CA VAL A 210 16.85 11.52 -1.13
C VAL A 210 16.96 10.43 -0.06
N TRP A 211 15.87 10.18 0.67
CA TRP A 211 15.77 9.12 1.67
C TRP A 211 15.05 7.90 1.09
N VAL A 212 15.74 6.77 0.96
CA VAL A 212 15.11 5.50 0.54
C VAL A 212 15.19 4.46 1.65
N GLU A 213 14.06 3.82 1.96
CA GLU A 213 13.95 2.77 2.97
C GLU A 213 13.04 1.63 2.49
N THR A 214 13.37 0.39 2.83
CA THR A 214 12.62 -0.82 2.41
C THR A 214 12.69 -1.91 3.47
N THR A 215 11.67 -2.77 3.54
CA THR A 215 11.80 -4.04 4.27
C THR A 215 12.81 -4.97 3.60
N GLY A 216 13.37 -5.93 4.36
CA GLY A 216 14.31 -6.95 3.87
C GLY A 216 13.69 -8.05 2.99
N LYS A 217 12.79 -7.72 2.06
CA LYS A 217 12.23 -8.65 1.06
C LYS A 217 12.63 -8.19 -0.34
N SER A 218 13.08 -9.13 -1.18
CA SER A 218 13.46 -8.91 -2.58
C SER A 218 12.45 -8.05 -3.33
N ARG A 219 11.17 -8.45 -3.33
CA ARG A 219 10.11 -7.72 -4.01
C ARG A 219 9.89 -6.27 -3.55
N THR A 220 10.07 -5.91 -2.28
CA THR A 220 9.92 -4.51 -1.84
C THR A 220 11.13 -3.68 -2.24
N LEU A 221 12.34 -4.24 -2.10
CA LEU A 221 13.57 -3.61 -2.57
C LEU A 221 13.53 -3.36 -4.08
N GLN A 222 13.25 -4.40 -4.87
CA GLN A 222 13.16 -4.33 -6.34
C GLN A 222 12.07 -3.37 -6.81
N SER A 223 10.90 -3.36 -6.15
CA SER A 223 9.84 -2.36 -6.40
C SER A 223 10.31 -0.93 -6.12
N GLY A 224 11.01 -0.72 -5.00
CA GLY A 224 11.55 0.59 -4.62
C GLY A 224 12.60 1.09 -5.59
N LEU A 225 13.45 0.20 -6.12
CA LEU A 225 14.45 0.55 -7.13
C LEU A 225 13.83 0.85 -8.50
N ALA A 226 12.83 0.07 -8.92
CA ALA A 226 12.06 0.36 -10.15
C ALA A 226 11.33 1.71 -10.05
N PHE A 227 10.71 1.99 -8.90
CA PHE A 227 10.05 3.27 -8.65
C PHE A 227 11.05 4.43 -8.65
N LEU A 228 12.17 4.28 -7.93
CA LEU A 228 13.21 5.29 -7.84
C LEU A 228 13.82 5.60 -9.20
N TYR A 229 14.07 4.59 -10.04
CA TYR A 229 14.62 4.80 -11.39
C TYR A 229 13.61 5.44 -12.35
N GLY A 230 12.30 5.16 -12.20
CA GLY A 230 11.27 5.92 -12.91
C GLY A 230 11.22 7.39 -12.48
N PHE A 231 11.39 7.66 -11.17
CA PHE A 231 11.30 9.00 -10.58
C PHE A 231 12.55 9.87 -10.82
N LEU A 232 13.73 9.27 -10.70
CA LEU A 232 15.04 9.87 -10.92
C LEU A 232 15.85 8.95 -11.85
N PRO A 233 15.62 9.00 -13.18
CA PRO A 233 16.43 8.24 -14.12
C PRO A 233 17.92 8.51 -13.95
N ASP A 234 18.71 7.44 -14.06
CA ASP A 234 20.17 7.45 -14.05
C ASP A 234 20.81 8.14 -12.81
N PHE A 235 20.18 7.96 -11.65
CA PHE A 235 20.66 8.49 -10.36
C PHE A 235 22.08 8.03 -10.00
N ASP A 236 22.85 8.88 -9.33
CA ASP A 236 24.18 8.51 -8.85
C ASP A 236 24.09 7.53 -7.67
N TRP A 237 24.45 6.27 -7.92
CA TRP A 237 24.52 5.22 -6.90
C TRP A 237 25.38 5.60 -5.69
N THR A 238 26.49 6.32 -5.88
CA THR A 238 27.40 6.68 -4.77
C THR A 238 26.71 7.62 -3.77
N LYS A 239 25.76 8.44 -4.24
CA LYS A 239 24.92 9.29 -3.40
C LYS A 239 23.77 8.56 -2.72
N LEU A 240 23.40 7.37 -3.18
CA LEU A 240 22.24 6.64 -2.66
C LEU A 240 22.61 5.83 -1.40
N THR A 241 21.80 6.00 -0.35
CA THR A 241 21.76 5.10 0.81
C THR A 241 20.38 4.48 0.93
N VAL A 242 20.30 3.15 0.81
CA VAL A 242 19.05 2.39 0.96
C VAL A 242 19.01 1.72 2.33
N ARG A 243 17.98 2.07 3.09
CA ARG A 243 17.88 1.79 4.54
C ARG A 243 16.95 0.63 4.84
N HIS A 244 17.28 -0.18 5.83
CA HIS A 244 16.54 -1.37 6.19
C HIS A 244 15.46 -1.08 7.22
N GLN A 245 14.24 -1.52 6.94
CA GLN A 245 13.12 -1.49 7.87
C GLN A 245 12.82 -2.93 8.30
N TRP A 246 13.40 -3.31 9.43
CA TRP A 246 13.32 -4.66 10.02
C TRP A 246 11.89 -5.08 10.42
N ASN A 247 10.96 -4.11 10.51
CA ASN A 247 9.57 -4.31 10.86
C ASN A 247 8.65 -3.74 9.77
N THR A 248 7.60 -4.49 9.39
CA THR A 248 6.61 -4.10 8.38
C THR A 248 5.77 -2.88 8.76
N LEU A 249 5.79 -2.44 10.03
CA LEU A 249 5.12 -1.21 10.51
C LEU A 249 6.01 0.04 10.44
N PHE A 250 7.26 -0.06 9.98
CA PHE A 250 8.18 1.09 9.82
C PHE A 250 8.37 1.87 11.14
N CYS A 251 8.35 1.16 12.28
CA CYS A 251 8.22 1.76 13.61
C CYS A 251 9.54 2.19 14.29
N GLY A 252 10.70 1.85 13.70
CA GLY A 252 12.01 2.29 14.20
C GLY A 252 12.30 1.80 15.62
N SER A 253 12.56 2.72 16.55
CA SER A 253 12.72 2.44 17.98
C SER A 253 11.38 2.40 18.75
N ALA A 254 10.29 2.95 18.19
CA ALA A 254 8.98 3.03 18.85
C ALA A 254 8.08 1.81 18.53
N CYS A 255 8.69 0.64 18.29
CA CYS A 255 7.99 -0.58 17.91
C CYS A 255 7.31 -1.33 19.07
N ASP A 256 7.72 -1.10 20.32
CA ASP A 256 6.98 -1.65 21.46
C ASP A 256 5.69 -0.86 21.72
N CYS A 257 4.60 -1.60 21.94
CA CYS A 257 3.27 -1.09 22.24
C CYS A 257 2.32 -2.27 22.56
N PRO A 258 2.21 -2.70 23.82
CA PRO A 258 1.39 -3.87 24.19
C PRO A 258 -0.09 -3.75 23.77
N ALA A 259 -0.71 -2.58 23.94
CA ALA A 259 -2.11 -2.36 23.58
C ALA A 259 -2.40 -2.56 22.08
N ARG A 260 -1.45 -2.25 21.19
CA ARG A 260 -1.58 -2.50 19.74
C ARG A 260 -1.80 -3.98 19.45
N ASN A 261 -1.03 -4.85 20.12
CA ASN A 261 -1.09 -6.29 19.88
C ASN A 261 -2.45 -6.84 20.34
N LYS A 262 -2.97 -6.40 21.49
CA LYS A 262 -4.31 -6.74 21.97
C LYS A 262 -5.40 -6.44 20.93
N TYR A 263 -5.42 -5.23 20.35
CA TYR A 263 -6.41 -4.88 19.33
C TYR A 263 -6.27 -5.73 18.05
N LEU A 264 -5.06 -6.16 17.68
CA LEU A 264 -4.85 -7.06 16.55
C LEU A 264 -5.38 -8.48 16.85
N GLU A 265 -5.18 -8.99 18.07
CA GLU A 265 -5.72 -10.28 18.48
C GLU A 265 -7.26 -10.29 18.55
N GLU A 266 -7.86 -9.21 19.05
CA GLU A 266 -9.32 -9.05 19.09
C GLU A 266 -9.90 -8.98 17.66
N GLU A 267 -9.25 -8.26 16.76
CA GLU A 267 -9.59 -8.20 15.33
C GLU A 267 -9.44 -9.57 14.63
N GLN A 268 -8.36 -10.31 14.90
CA GLN A 268 -8.17 -11.69 14.39
C GLN A 268 -9.30 -12.61 14.86
N ARG A 269 -9.72 -12.50 16.12
CA ARG A 269 -10.83 -13.30 16.68
C ARG A 269 -12.17 -12.91 16.06
N ARG A 270 -12.40 -11.62 15.73
CA ARG A 270 -13.57 -11.15 14.96
C ARG A 270 -13.58 -11.76 13.55
N GLN A 271 -12.51 -11.58 12.80
CA GLN A 271 -12.35 -12.08 11.43
C GLN A 271 -12.52 -13.61 11.34
N TYR A 272 -11.95 -14.35 12.29
CA TYR A 272 -12.12 -15.80 12.37
C TYR A 272 -13.59 -16.20 12.59
N ARG A 273 -14.29 -15.54 13.54
CA ARG A 273 -15.71 -15.79 13.83
C ARG A 273 -16.61 -15.52 12.62
N LEU A 274 -16.37 -14.42 11.91
CA LEU A 274 -17.14 -14.10 10.71
C LEU A 274 -16.93 -15.15 9.61
N ARG A 275 -15.68 -15.58 9.40
CA ARG A 275 -15.34 -16.61 8.41
C ARG A 275 -15.99 -17.97 8.69
N VAL A 276 -16.04 -18.41 9.95
CA VAL A 276 -16.64 -19.72 10.29
C VAL A 276 -18.17 -19.68 10.40
N ALA A 277 -18.79 -18.50 10.44
CA ALA A 277 -20.24 -18.33 10.31
C ALA A 277 -20.73 -18.42 8.85
N ASP A 278 -19.81 -18.33 7.88
CA ASP A 278 -20.14 -18.30 6.46
C ASP A 278 -20.36 -19.69 5.87
N ALA A 279 -21.62 -20.13 5.89
CA ALA A 279 -22.04 -21.44 5.41
C ALA A 279 -21.93 -21.61 3.88
N GLU A 280 -21.77 -20.56 3.09
CA GLU A 280 -21.48 -20.67 1.66
C GLU A 280 -19.98 -20.84 1.44
N LEU A 281 -19.14 -20.04 2.08
CA LEU A 281 -17.69 -20.17 2.02
C LEU A 281 -17.23 -21.56 2.51
N GLU A 282 -17.83 -22.09 3.58
CA GLU A 282 -17.54 -23.44 4.08
C GLU A 282 -17.84 -24.50 2.99
N ARG A 283 -19.01 -24.42 2.35
CA ARG A 283 -19.41 -25.31 1.24
C ARG A 283 -18.48 -25.17 0.04
N THR A 284 -18.13 -23.96 -0.36
CA THR A 284 -17.19 -23.68 -1.46
C THR A 284 -15.82 -24.27 -1.19
N TYR A 285 -15.25 -24.08 0.01
CA TYR A 285 -13.97 -24.71 0.35
C TYR A 285 -14.04 -26.25 0.40
N VAL A 286 -15.17 -26.84 0.80
CA VAL A 286 -15.38 -28.30 0.74
C VAL A 286 -15.44 -28.79 -0.71
N ASP A 287 -16.11 -28.04 -1.59
CA ASP A 287 -16.18 -28.37 -3.02
C ASP A 287 -14.83 -28.24 -3.71
N MET A 288 -14.13 -27.10 -3.57
CA MET A 288 -12.76 -26.90 -4.06
C MET A 288 -11.80 -28.00 -3.57
N ALA A 289 -11.94 -28.43 -2.31
CA ALA A 289 -11.13 -29.49 -1.73
C ALA A 289 -11.43 -30.86 -2.35
N ARG A 290 -12.71 -31.15 -2.65
CA ARG A 290 -13.14 -32.31 -3.43
C ARG A 290 -12.60 -32.26 -4.86
N THR A 291 -12.71 -31.12 -5.56
CA THR A 291 -12.20 -30.91 -6.93
C THR A 291 -10.70 -31.21 -7.05
N LEU A 292 -9.93 -30.92 -5.99
CA LEU A 292 -8.48 -31.15 -5.93
C LEU A 292 -8.08 -32.43 -5.15
N GLY A 293 -9.05 -33.26 -4.76
CA GLY A 293 -8.83 -34.53 -4.07
C GLY A 293 -8.01 -34.41 -2.77
N LEU A 294 -8.25 -33.38 -1.96
CA LEU A 294 -7.47 -33.08 -0.75
C LEU A 294 -8.36 -32.61 0.43
N PRO A 295 -7.90 -32.66 1.69
CA PRO A 295 -8.74 -32.27 2.83
C PRO A 295 -8.96 -30.75 2.91
N SER A 296 -10.18 -30.31 3.23
CA SER A 296 -10.55 -28.87 3.30
C SER A 296 -9.68 -28.07 4.28
N ARG A 297 -9.20 -28.70 5.37
CA ARG A 297 -8.23 -28.09 6.31
C ARG A 297 -6.89 -27.78 5.62
N GLN A 298 -6.41 -28.68 4.76
CA GLN A 298 -5.18 -28.47 3.99
C GLN A 298 -5.36 -27.37 2.93
N LEU A 299 -6.53 -27.30 2.29
CA LEU A 299 -6.84 -26.21 1.36
C LEU A 299 -6.82 -24.84 2.07
N ARG A 300 -7.50 -24.73 3.23
CA ARG A 300 -7.54 -23.48 4.01
C ARG A 300 -6.15 -23.05 4.49
N ALA A 301 -5.33 -24.00 4.94
CA ALA A 301 -3.93 -23.74 5.31
C ALA A 301 -3.04 -23.29 4.12
N ALA A 302 -3.41 -23.66 2.88
CA ALA A 302 -2.72 -23.23 1.66
C ALA A 302 -3.15 -21.85 1.15
N ASN A 303 -4.03 -21.13 1.87
CA ASN A 303 -4.45 -19.75 1.59
C ASN A 303 -4.71 -19.47 0.08
N PRO A 304 -5.67 -20.18 -0.54
CA PRO A 304 -5.74 -20.33 -2.00
C PRO A 304 -5.98 -19.01 -2.73
N ILE A 305 -6.50 -17.99 -2.04
CA ILE A 305 -6.78 -16.69 -2.62
C ILE A 305 -5.55 -15.99 -3.20
N ASP A 306 -4.37 -16.18 -2.61
CA ASP A 306 -3.12 -15.60 -3.09
C ASP A 306 -2.65 -16.26 -4.40
N SER A 307 -2.86 -17.57 -4.53
CA SER A 307 -2.62 -18.31 -5.78
C SER A 307 -3.66 -17.96 -6.85
N LEU A 308 -4.94 -17.88 -6.49
CA LEU A 308 -6.03 -17.54 -7.43
C LEU A 308 -5.92 -16.10 -7.95
N LEU A 309 -5.56 -15.13 -7.09
CA LEU A 309 -5.26 -13.76 -7.52
C LEU A 309 -4.08 -13.72 -8.49
N CYS A 310 -3.00 -14.47 -8.25
CA CYS A 310 -1.90 -14.55 -9.23
C CYS A 310 -2.38 -15.08 -10.59
N HIS A 311 -3.13 -16.18 -10.62
CA HIS A 311 -3.66 -16.71 -11.88
C HIS A 311 -4.57 -15.69 -12.59
N LEU A 312 -5.44 -14.98 -11.85
CA LEU A 312 -6.28 -13.90 -12.39
C LEU A 312 -5.44 -12.76 -13.00
N CYS A 313 -4.44 -12.25 -12.27
CA CYS A 313 -3.62 -11.12 -12.70
C CYS A 313 -2.71 -11.44 -13.89
N HIS A 314 -2.33 -12.70 -14.07
CA HIS A 314 -1.56 -13.18 -15.23
C HIS A 314 -2.43 -13.74 -16.37
N GLY A 315 -3.76 -13.75 -16.25
CA GLY A 315 -4.66 -14.31 -17.27
C GLY A 315 -4.53 -15.83 -17.46
N LEU A 316 -4.09 -16.55 -16.42
CA LEU A 316 -3.90 -18.00 -16.43
C LEU A 316 -5.18 -18.73 -16.00
N SER A 317 -5.47 -19.87 -16.62
CA SER A 317 -6.48 -20.81 -16.13
C SER A 317 -6.19 -21.16 -14.66
N PHE A 318 -7.23 -21.16 -13.82
CA PHE A 318 -7.11 -21.45 -12.39
C PHE A 318 -6.55 -22.86 -12.11
N PRO A 319 -5.99 -23.10 -10.91
CA PRO A 319 -5.32 -24.36 -10.59
C PRO A 319 -6.22 -25.59 -10.78
N CYS A 320 -5.66 -26.63 -11.42
CA CYS A 320 -6.32 -27.90 -11.71
C CYS A 320 -5.49 -29.10 -11.23
N ILE A 321 -6.15 -30.25 -11.10
CA ILE A 321 -5.53 -31.58 -11.17
C ILE A 321 -6.03 -32.32 -12.41
N SER A 322 -5.15 -33.11 -13.03
CA SER A 322 -5.56 -34.08 -14.05
C SER A 322 -6.49 -35.13 -13.43
N ALA A 323 -7.42 -35.67 -14.22
CA ALA A 323 -8.08 -36.92 -13.84
C ALA A 323 -7.03 -38.04 -13.88
N GLY A 324 -6.71 -38.60 -12.71
CA GLY A 324 -6.06 -39.90 -12.59
C GLY A 324 -7.09 -41.02 -12.51
N ASP A 325 -6.64 -42.23 -12.21
CA ASP A 325 -7.46 -43.46 -12.23
C ASP A 325 -8.66 -43.43 -11.25
N SER A 326 -8.69 -42.49 -10.29
CA SER A 326 -9.82 -42.26 -9.38
C SER A 326 -10.95 -41.39 -9.96
N GLY A 327 -10.87 -40.97 -11.23
CA GLY A 327 -11.92 -40.24 -11.97
C GLY A 327 -12.15 -38.78 -11.56
N THR A 328 -11.87 -38.40 -10.32
CA THR A 328 -12.03 -37.04 -9.77
C THR A 328 -10.90 -36.10 -10.21
N GLY A 329 -10.87 -35.72 -11.49
CA GLY A 329 -10.08 -34.58 -12.00
C GLY A 329 -10.91 -33.30 -12.06
N GLY A 330 -10.26 -32.13 -12.07
CA GLY A 330 -10.98 -30.86 -12.15
C GLY A 330 -10.12 -29.62 -11.94
N CYS A 331 -10.74 -28.46 -12.20
CA CYS A 331 -10.16 -27.13 -12.06
C CYS A 331 -10.97 -26.29 -11.07
N LEU A 332 -10.29 -25.43 -10.30
CA LEU A 332 -10.97 -24.39 -9.52
C LEU A 332 -11.65 -23.37 -10.44
N THR A 333 -12.78 -22.80 -10.03
CA THR A 333 -13.65 -21.98 -10.89
C THR A 333 -13.70 -20.50 -10.49
N MET A 334 -14.11 -19.63 -11.43
CA MET A 334 -14.33 -18.21 -11.14
C MET A 334 -15.41 -17.99 -10.07
N ALA A 335 -16.45 -18.84 -10.02
CA ALA A 335 -17.49 -18.78 -9.00
C ALA A 335 -16.98 -19.16 -7.60
N GLN A 336 -16.15 -20.20 -7.48
CA GLN A 336 -15.49 -20.54 -6.22
C GLN A 336 -14.56 -19.40 -5.72
N PHE A 337 -13.88 -18.72 -6.64
CA PHE A 337 -13.10 -17.52 -6.34
C PHE A 337 -13.97 -16.32 -5.95
N ALA A 338 -15.11 -16.10 -6.61
CA ALA A 338 -16.08 -15.04 -6.27
C ALA A 338 -16.56 -15.19 -4.82
N VAL A 339 -17.01 -16.37 -4.41
CA VAL A 339 -17.43 -16.64 -3.02
C VAL A 339 -16.29 -16.41 -2.01
N ILE A 340 -15.04 -16.75 -2.34
CA ILE A 340 -13.91 -16.36 -1.49
C ILE A 340 -13.79 -14.83 -1.45
N ARG A 341 -13.86 -14.16 -2.61
CA ARG A 341 -13.96 -12.70 -2.74
C ARG A 341 -15.31 -12.13 -2.22
N ARG A 342 -16.18 -12.87 -1.50
CA ARG A 342 -17.40 -12.37 -0.81
C ARG A 342 -17.28 -12.25 0.69
N GLN A 343 -17.02 -13.37 1.37
CA GLN A 343 -16.79 -13.37 2.82
C GLN A 343 -15.73 -12.32 3.19
N GLN A 344 -14.66 -12.34 2.39
CA GLN A 344 -14.28 -11.21 1.53
C GLN A 344 -14.41 -9.78 2.09
N LEU A 345 -15.51 -9.10 1.74
CA LEU A 345 -15.82 -7.69 1.97
C LEU A 345 -16.78 -7.53 3.13
N ASP A 346 -17.63 -8.51 3.35
CA ASP A 346 -18.43 -8.65 4.56
C ASP A 346 -17.50 -8.44 5.77
N ASP A 347 -16.27 -8.97 5.69
CA ASP A 347 -15.19 -8.73 6.65
C ASP A 347 -14.60 -7.31 6.67
N GLU A 348 -14.44 -6.59 5.55
CA GLU A 348 -13.98 -5.19 5.63
C GLU A 348 -15.07 -4.23 6.10
N ILE A 349 -16.33 -4.52 5.75
CA ILE A 349 -17.52 -3.79 6.21
C ILE A 349 -17.66 -4.00 7.72
N ASP A 350 -17.57 -5.25 8.20
CA ASP A 350 -17.63 -5.55 9.62
C ASP A 350 -16.41 -5.00 10.38
N ARG A 351 -15.20 -5.14 9.83
CA ARG A 351 -13.96 -4.53 10.37
C ARG A 351 -14.07 -3.01 10.52
N ARG A 352 -14.67 -2.31 9.55
CA ARG A 352 -15.00 -0.88 9.65
C ARG A 352 -16.01 -0.62 10.78
N ARG A 353 -17.12 -1.34 10.77
CA ARG A 353 -18.22 -1.20 11.75
C ARG A 353 -17.77 -1.44 13.20
N VAL A 354 -16.91 -2.43 13.42
CA VAL A 354 -16.42 -2.84 14.75
C VAL A 354 -15.20 -2.00 15.19
N GLY A 355 -14.39 -1.51 14.26
CA GLY A 355 -13.35 -0.51 14.52
C GLY A 355 -12.11 -1.00 15.30
N LEU A 356 -12.01 -2.29 15.63
CA LEU A 356 -10.83 -2.87 16.31
C LEU A 356 -9.56 -2.69 15.48
N TYR A 357 -9.61 -3.00 14.17
CA TYR A 357 -8.52 -2.71 13.25
C TYR A 357 -8.14 -1.23 13.17
N HIS A 358 -9.07 -0.30 13.40
CA HIS A 358 -8.76 1.14 13.43
C HIS A 358 -7.96 1.51 14.70
N LYS A 359 -8.35 0.98 15.87
CA LYS A 359 -7.59 1.12 17.12
C LYS A 359 -6.18 0.53 17.00
N TYR A 360 -6.05 -0.65 16.39
CA TYR A 360 -4.77 -1.25 16.01
C TYR A 360 -3.96 -0.31 15.10
N ALA A 361 -4.56 0.17 14.00
CA ALA A 361 -3.89 0.95 12.97
C ALA A 361 -3.31 2.27 13.48
N ILE A 362 -4.06 2.99 14.33
CA ILE A 362 -3.61 4.23 15.00
C ILE A 362 -2.30 3.99 15.75
N LEU A 363 -2.21 2.92 16.54
CA LEU A 363 -1.01 2.57 17.30
C LEU A 363 0.10 1.97 16.43
N ALA A 364 -0.26 1.17 15.41
CA ALA A 364 0.69 0.58 14.49
C ALA A 364 1.44 1.63 13.65
N MET A 365 0.76 2.71 13.23
CA MET A 365 1.29 3.66 12.26
C MET A 365 1.69 5.02 12.84
N TYR A 366 1.37 5.34 14.10
CA TYR A 366 1.90 6.55 14.77
C TYR A 366 3.42 6.71 14.60
N PRO A 367 4.27 5.68 14.83
CA PRO A 367 5.71 5.81 14.66
C PRO A 367 6.15 6.29 13.26
N TYR A 368 5.49 5.81 12.20
CA TYR A 368 5.75 6.26 10.82
C TYR A 368 5.22 7.68 10.59
N LEU A 369 3.98 7.95 10.96
CA LEU A 369 3.36 9.27 10.82
C LEU A 369 4.12 10.37 11.58
N ASN A 370 4.65 10.05 12.76
CA ASN A 370 5.50 10.95 13.55
C ASN A 370 6.86 11.20 12.88
N ARG A 371 7.51 10.19 12.28
CA ARG A 371 8.71 10.40 11.45
C ARG A 371 8.42 11.30 10.24
N THR A 372 7.28 11.12 9.57
CA THR A 372 6.85 11.96 8.43
C THR A 372 6.55 13.39 8.87
N ALA A 373 5.80 13.60 9.95
CA ALA A 373 5.54 14.90 10.55
C ALA A 373 6.85 15.63 10.92
N ALA A 374 7.79 14.93 11.58
CA ALA A 374 9.08 15.48 11.95
C ALA A 374 9.97 15.82 10.73
N LYS A 375 9.88 15.06 9.63
CA LYS A 375 10.52 15.39 8.33
C LYS A 375 9.92 16.67 7.74
N MET A 376 8.59 16.74 7.64
CA MET A 376 7.89 17.95 7.17
C MET A 376 8.26 19.19 7.99
N GLU A 377 8.32 19.08 9.32
CA GLU A 377 8.71 20.20 10.18
C GLU A 377 10.16 20.65 9.99
N ARG A 378 11.09 19.74 9.68
CA ARG A 378 12.49 20.12 9.37
C ARG A 378 12.54 20.95 8.08
N VAL A 379 11.91 20.46 7.02
CA VAL A 379 11.83 21.14 5.72
C VAL A 379 11.07 22.47 5.82
N ALA A 380 9.98 22.51 6.59
CA ALA A 380 9.25 23.74 6.90
C ALA A 380 10.19 24.78 7.55
N LYS A 381 10.91 24.38 8.60
CA LYS A 381 11.83 25.25 9.35
C LYS A 381 13.05 25.68 8.53
N SER A 382 13.51 24.90 7.55
CA SER A 382 14.57 25.31 6.62
C SER A 382 14.06 26.21 5.47
N SER A 383 12.74 26.28 5.26
CA SER A 383 12.12 27.16 4.24
C SER A 383 11.88 28.60 4.72
N GLU A 384 12.18 28.89 6.00
CA GLU A 384 11.99 30.21 6.62
C GLU A 384 13.07 31.20 6.14
N ALA A 385 12.66 32.44 5.84
CA ALA A 385 13.56 33.47 5.36
C ALA A 385 14.62 33.82 6.42
N GLY A 386 15.85 34.07 5.99
CA GLY A 386 16.97 34.43 6.87
C GLY A 386 17.65 33.27 7.60
N ARG A 387 17.20 32.01 7.43
CA ARG A 387 17.98 30.84 7.90
C ARG A 387 18.99 30.37 6.84
N PRO A 388 20.23 30.04 7.22
CA PRO A 388 21.14 29.32 6.34
C PRO A 388 20.62 27.89 6.09
N PRO A 389 20.75 27.34 4.87
CA PRO A 389 20.47 25.93 4.64
C PRO A 389 21.46 25.06 5.43
N ARG A 390 21.00 23.90 5.93
CA ARG A 390 21.91 22.93 6.55
C ARG A 390 22.94 22.41 5.54
N ALA A 391 24.13 22.05 6.01
CA ALA A 391 25.14 21.39 5.19
C ALA A 391 24.57 20.07 4.60
N GLY A 392 24.45 20.02 3.27
CA GLY A 392 23.80 18.93 2.54
C GLY A 392 22.25 19.01 2.45
N GLY A 393 21.59 20.00 3.04
CA GLY A 393 20.14 20.18 2.96
C GLY A 393 19.30 19.21 3.81
N GLU A 394 17.97 19.31 3.65
CA GLU A 394 16.97 18.49 4.34
C GLU A 394 16.46 17.33 3.47
N GLU A 395 15.72 16.40 4.07
CA GLU A 395 15.12 15.22 3.41
C GLU A 395 13.91 15.59 2.51
N VAL A 396 14.18 16.20 1.36
CA VAL A 396 13.16 16.73 0.45
C VAL A 396 12.33 15.65 -0.27
N PHE A 397 12.93 14.50 -0.60
CA PHE A 397 12.22 13.33 -1.12
C PHE A 397 12.41 12.12 -0.21
N THR A 398 11.33 11.38 0.05
CA THR A 398 11.36 10.09 0.78
C THR A 398 10.60 9.03 -0.01
N LEU A 399 11.18 7.82 -0.09
CA LEU A 399 10.53 6.62 -0.61
C LEU A 399 10.61 5.48 0.42
N SER A 400 9.45 5.01 0.88
CA SER A 400 9.27 3.89 1.80
C SER A 400 8.62 2.70 1.08
N SER A 401 9.39 1.65 0.76
CA SER A 401 8.88 0.49 -0.01
C SER A 401 8.45 -0.67 0.90
N ALA A 402 7.16 -0.99 0.84
CA ALA A 402 6.41 -1.65 1.91
C ALA A 402 5.42 -2.71 1.38
N HIS A 403 4.50 -3.15 2.25
CA HIS A 403 3.51 -4.19 1.97
C HIS A 403 2.07 -3.67 2.11
N ASP A 404 1.10 -4.47 1.67
CA ASP A 404 -0.32 -4.33 2.00
C ASP A 404 -0.53 -4.17 3.52
N VAL A 405 0.10 -5.03 4.33
CA VAL A 405 0.08 -4.97 5.81
C VAL A 405 0.73 -3.71 6.40
N THR A 406 1.39 -2.87 5.59
CA THR A 406 1.85 -1.53 5.99
C THR A 406 0.87 -0.45 5.53
N MET A 407 0.36 -0.56 4.30
CA MET A 407 -0.51 0.47 3.70
C MET A 407 -1.95 0.42 4.20
N ALA A 408 -2.52 -0.77 4.43
CA ALA A 408 -3.87 -0.91 4.99
C ALA A 408 -4.02 -0.26 6.38
N PRO A 409 -3.09 -0.44 7.35
CA PRO A 409 -3.16 0.31 8.60
C PRO A 409 -2.79 1.80 8.41
N LEU A 410 -1.98 2.18 7.41
CA LEU A 410 -1.73 3.61 7.14
C LEU A 410 -2.99 4.34 6.70
N LEU A 411 -3.73 3.78 5.73
CA LEU A 411 -5.01 4.32 5.26
C LEU A 411 -6.04 4.35 6.40
N SER A 412 -6.16 3.26 7.15
CA SER A 412 -7.04 3.18 8.33
C SER A 412 -6.69 4.25 9.38
N ALA A 413 -5.42 4.42 9.74
CA ALA A 413 -4.98 5.41 10.71
C ALA A 413 -5.28 6.85 10.25
N LEU A 414 -5.13 7.15 8.95
CA LEU A 414 -5.49 8.45 8.37
C LEU A 414 -7.00 8.74 8.33
N GLY A 415 -7.85 7.75 8.66
CA GLY A 415 -9.31 7.82 8.57
C GLY A 415 -9.89 7.40 7.22
N LEU A 416 -9.04 6.99 6.27
CA LEU A 416 -9.39 6.64 4.90
C LEU A 416 -9.92 5.20 4.80
N GLN A 417 -10.89 4.86 5.64
CA GLN A 417 -11.38 3.48 5.79
C GLN A 417 -12.20 2.98 4.58
N GLU A 418 -12.78 3.91 3.81
CA GLU A 418 -13.48 3.65 2.55
C GLU A 418 -12.53 3.52 1.34
N ALA A 419 -11.24 3.79 1.52
CA ALA A 419 -10.25 3.58 0.46
C ALA A 419 -10.15 2.08 0.14
N ARG A 420 -10.23 1.75 -1.16
CA ARG A 420 -10.05 0.36 -1.66
C ARG A 420 -8.74 -0.23 -1.15
N PHE A 421 -8.74 -1.53 -0.88
CA PHE A 421 -7.57 -2.27 -0.41
C PHE A 421 -6.32 -1.98 -1.28
N PRO A 422 -5.10 -1.90 -0.71
CA PRO A 422 -3.88 -1.60 -1.45
C PRO A 422 -3.61 -2.55 -2.63
N ARG A 423 -3.99 -2.15 -3.85
CA ARG A 423 -3.65 -2.80 -5.12
C ARG A 423 -2.14 -2.99 -5.29
N PHE A 424 -1.70 -3.88 -6.18
CA PHE A 424 -0.27 -3.99 -6.47
C PHE A 424 0.30 -2.64 -6.94
N ALA A 425 1.49 -2.29 -6.46
CA ALA A 425 2.10 -0.96 -6.67
C ALA A 425 1.24 0.25 -6.21
N ALA A 426 0.28 0.07 -5.31
CA ALA A 426 -0.43 1.18 -4.69
C ALA A 426 0.54 2.15 -3.99
N ARG A 427 0.22 3.44 -3.98
CA ARG A 427 1.03 4.51 -3.37
C ARG A 427 0.20 5.46 -2.51
N VAL A 428 0.75 5.84 -1.36
CA VAL A 428 0.29 6.99 -0.56
C VAL A 428 1.39 8.05 -0.65
N VAL A 429 1.01 9.28 -1.00
CA VAL A 429 1.92 10.41 -1.18
C VAL A 429 1.53 11.52 -0.22
N PHE A 430 2.46 11.95 0.63
CA PHE A 430 2.34 13.17 1.41
C PHE A 430 3.17 14.27 0.75
N GLU A 431 2.58 15.45 0.58
CA GLU A 431 3.26 16.62 0.01
C GLU A 431 3.22 17.79 1.00
N LEU A 432 4.34 18.50 1.14
CA LEU A 432 4.44 19.75 1.90
C LEU A 432 4.50 20.95 0.93
N TRP A 433 3.54 21.87 1.05
CA TRP A 433 3.42 23.07 0.24
C TRP A 433 3.55 24.35 1.07
N LYS A 434 3.94 25.44 0.42
CA LYS A 434 4.00 26.80 1.00
C LYS A 434 3.32 27.79 0.07
N SER A 435 2.39 28.57 0.60
CA SER A 435 1.77 29.71 -0.11
C SER A 435 2.80 30.84 -0.34
N PRO A 436 2.58 31.77 -1.30
CA PRO A 436 3.47 32.91 -1.47
C PRO A 436 3.51 33.83 -0.23
N PRO A 437 4.57 34.66 -0.11
CA PRO A 437 4.53 35.82 0.78
C PRO A 437 3.50 36.84 0.27
N VAL A 438 2.89 37.61 1.18
CA VAL A 438 2.01 38.72 0.79
C VAL A 438 2.85 39.87 0.25
N THR A 439 2.61 40.25 -1.01
CA THR A 439 3.13 41.50 -1.60
C THR A 439 2.49 42.70 -0.90
N GLN A 440 3.32 43.48 -0.19
CA GLN A 440 2.93 44.78 0.34
C GLN A 440 2.79 45.76 -0.84
N GLY A 441 1.60 45.83 -1.44
CA GLY A 441 1.38 46.70 -2.60
C GLY A 441 -0.05 46.74 -3.17
N GLN A 442 -0.86 45.68 -3.02
CA GLN A 442 -2.26 45.78 -3.46
C GLN A 442 -3.06 46.70 -2.53
N PRO A 443 -3.80 47.69 -3.07
CA PRO A 443 -4.58 48.62 -2.25
C PRO A 443 -5.71 47.90 -1.53
N LYS A 444 -5.98 48.30 -0.28
CA LYS A 444 -7.11 47.80 0.51
C LYS A 444 -8.43 48.26 -0.14
N SER A 445 -9.06 47.40 -0.94
CA SER A 445 -10.42 47.65 -1.40
C SER A 445 -11.36 47.78 -0.19
N ARG A 446 -11.93 48.98 0.00
CA ARG A 446 -12.94 49.26 1.03
C ARG A 446 -14.26 48.61 0.62
N GLY A 447 -14.41 47.31 0.88
CA GLY A 447 -15.59 46.54 0.46
C GLY A 447 -15.92 45.38 1.39
N SER A 448 -17.09 45.48 2.02
CA SER A 448 -17.79 44.46 2.83
C SER A 448 -17.13 43.98 4.13
N LYS A 449 -17.87 44.14 5.25
CA LYS A 449 -17.71 43.33 6.45
C LYS A 449 -18.39 41.98 6.21
N GLY A 450 -17.64 40.98 5.75
CA GLY A 450 -18.18 39.64 5.48
C GLY A 450 -17.07 38.59 5.57
N ASP A 451 -17.22 37.68 6.52
CA ASP A 451 -16.24 36.65 6.92
C ASP A 451 -15.59 35.92 5.74
N LYS A 452 -14.25 36.03 5.64
CA LYS A 452 -13.40 35.26 4.71
C LYS A 452 -12.02 35.04 5.32
N SER A 453 -11.67 33.77 5.58
CA SER A 453 -10.33 33.35 5.95
C SER A 453 -9.33 33.57 4.81
N LYS A 454 -8.64 34.71 4.82
CA LYS A 454 -7.45 34.90 3.97
C LYS A 454 -6.31 34.05 4.55
N ALA A 455 -5.74 33.17 3.71
CA ALA A 455 -4.52 32.43 4.03
C ALA A 455 -3.43 33.39 4.52
N LYS A 456 -2.69 33.02 5.57
CA LYS A 456 -1.61 33.88 6.08
C LYS A 456 -0.39 33.78 5.16
N ALA A 457 0.37 34.88 5.06
CA ALA A 457 1.58 34.95 4.22
C ALA A 457 2.55 33.81 4.53
N GLY A 458 2.94 33.03 3.52
CA GLY A 458 3.85 31.90 3.70
C GLY A 458 3.33 30.76 4.58
N GLU A 459 2.01 30.65 4.78
CA GLU A 459 1.38 29.52 5.51
C GLU A 459 1.72 28.19 4.81
N LEU A 460 1.87 27.15 5.64
CA LEU A 460 2.31 25.82 5.25
C LEU A 460 1.12 24.86 5.17
N PHE A 461 1.13 24.02 4.14
CA PHE A 461 0.02 23.16 3.77
C PHE A 461 0.49 21.73 3.55
N ILE A 462 -0.39 20.78 3.83
CA ILE A 462 -0.23 19.37 3.53
C ILE A 462 -1.25 18.95 2.47
N ARG A 463 -0.82 18.05 1.58
CA ARG A 463 -1.72 17.25 0.74
C ARG A 463 -1.40 15.77 0.96
N VAL A 464 -2.43 14.93 0.93
CA VAL A 464 -2.33 13.47 1.01
C VAL A 464 -3.04 12.91 -0.21
N LEU A 465 -2.32 12.13 -1.00
CA LEU A 465 -2.86 11.44 -2.17
C LEU A 465 -2.80 9.92 -1.98
N TYR A 466 -3.76 9.21 -2.55
CA TYR A 466 -3.76 7.75 -2.65
C TYR A 466 -3.99 7.36 -4.10
N ASN A 467 -3.03 6.65 -4.70
CA ASN A 467 -3.10 6.15 -6.07
C ASN A 467 -3.41 7.21 -7.14
N GLY A 468 -3.01 8.46 -6.90
CA GLY A 468 -3.28 9.60 -7.78
C GLY A 468 -4.38 10.55 -7.30
N GLU A 469 -5.31 10.10 -6.46
CA GLU A 469 -6.45 10.92 -6.01
C GLU A 469 -6.13 11.73 -4.74
N ASP A 470 -6.59 13.00 -4.70
CA ASP A 470 -6.44 13.91 -3.56
C ASP A 470 -7.44 13.56 -2.43
N VAL A 471 -7.01 12.66 -1.55
CA VAL A 471 -7.79 12.16 -0.40
C VAL A 471 -7.68 13.05 0.85
N THR A 472 -7.00 14.20 0.78
CA THR A 472 -6.69 15.07 1.93
C THR A 472 -7.92 15.43 2.76
N PHE A 473 -9.02 15.82 2.11
CA PHE A 473 -10.26 16.22 2.76
C PHE A 473 -11.15 15.04 3.20
N HIS A 474 -10.73 13.80 2.93
CA HIS A 474 -11.33 12.59 3.52
C HIS A 474 -10.60 12.12 4.78
N THR A 475 -9.39 12.65 5.06
CA THR A 475 -8.63 12.30 6.27
C THR A 475 -9.30 12.81 7.55
N THR A 476 -9.12 12.09 8.67
CA THR A 476 -9.62 12.48 10.00
C THR A 476 -9.23 13.91 10.40
N PHE A 477 -8.03 14.36 9.99
CA PHE A 477 -7.48 15.67 10.38
C PHE A 477 -7.91 16.83 9.47
N CYS A 478 -8.52 16.58 8.31
CA CYS A 478 -8.95 17.67 7.41
C CYS A 478 -10.39 17.60 6.88
N ARG A 479 -11.14 16.52 7.15
CA ARG A 479 -12.57 16.42 6.80
C ARG A 479 -13.47 17.51 7.38
N SER A 480 -13.07 18.14 8.49
CA SER A 480 -13.76 19.26 9.13
C SER A 480 -13.24 20.64 8.69
N HIS A 481 -12.30 20.71 7.75
CA HIS A 481 -11.76 21.97 7.25
C HIS A 481 -12.51 22.44 6.00
N ASN A 482 -13.14 23.61 6.08
CA ASN A 482 -13.86 24.21 4.96
C ASN A 482 -12.93 24.46 3.77
N ARG A 483 -13.11 23.70 2.67
CA ARG A 483 -12.33 23.82 1.44
C ARG A 483 -12.76 25.05 0.64
N HIS A 484 -12.12 26.18 0.89
CA HIS A 484 -12.38 27.42 0.15
C HIS A 484 -11.60 27.45 -1.18
N ALA A 485 -12.21 28.01 -2.25
CA ALA A 485 -11.58 28.10 -3.57
C ALA A 485 -10.25 28.90 -3.58
N SER A 486 -10.07 29.83 -2.63
CA SER A 486 -8.84 30.61 -2.42
C SER A 486 -7.78 29.92 -1.56
N GLN A 487 -8.10 28.78 -0.94
CA GLN A 487 -7.21 28.03 -0.04
C GLN A 487 -7.51 26.52 -0.20
N PRO A 488 -7.15 25.91 -1.35
CA PRO A 488 -7.65 24.60 -1.76
C PRO A 488 -6.94 23.40 -1.11
N LEU A 489 -5.94 23.65 -0.25
CA LEU A 489 -5.08 22.67 0.43
C LEU A 489 -5.31 22.69 1.95
N CYS A 490 -4.97 21.60 2.64
CA CYS A 490 -5.12 21.49 4.09
C CYS A 490 -3.97 22.20 4.84
N PRO A 491 -4.20 23.00 5.88
CA PRO A 491 -3.13 23.56 6.70
C PRO A 491 -2.31 22.48 7.43
N LEU A 492 -0.97 22.55 7.35
CA LEU A 492 -0.05 21.56 7.94
C LEU A 492 -0.29 21.35 9.45
N LYS A 493 -0.66 22.42 10.16
CA LYS A 493 -0.96 22.41 11.61
C LYS A 493 -2.01 21.36 12.00
N ASN A 494 -2.95 21.04 11.11
CA ASN A 494 -3.98 20.03 11.36
C ASN A 494 -3.35 18.63 11.46
N PHE A 495 -2.49 18.26 10.51
CA PHE A 495 -1.75 17.00 10.54
C PHE A 495 -0.81 16.91 11.75
N LEU A 496 -0.13 18.00 12.10
CA LEU A 496 0.75 18.03 13.28
C LEU A 496 -0.03 17.87 14.59
N SER A 497 -1.21 18.48 14.73
CA SER A 497 -2.09 18.28 15.90
C SER A 497 -2.58 16.83 15.99
N PHE A 498 -3.02 16.28 14.86
CA PHE A 498 -3.50 14.91 14.75
C PHE A 498 -2.44 13.89 15.17
N VAL A 499 -1.24 13.95 14.58
CA VAL A 499 -0.16 12.99 14.86
C VAL A 499 0.35 13.10 16.30
N ARG A 500 0.35 14.29 16.90
CA ARG A 500 0.86 14.51 18.28
C ARG A 500 -0.13 14.13 19.37
N ARG A 501 -1.44 14.24 19.11
CA ARG A 501 -2.48 14.12 20.13
C ARG A 501 -3.78 13.52 19.60
N ASP A 502 -4.39 14.15 18.59
CA ASP A 502 -5.82 13.93 18.34
C ASP A 502 -6.11 12.51 17.83
N MET A 503 -5.14 11.83 17.21
CA MET A 503 -5.26 10.43 16.77
C MET A 503 -5.48 9.44 17.92
N PHE A 504 -5.02 9.74 19.15
CA PHE A 504 -5.14 8.83 20.30
C PHE A 504 -6.53 8.85 20.96
N SER A 505 -7.37 9.81 20.61
CA SER A 505 -8.78 9.87 21.07
C SER A 505 -9.57 8.60 20.77
N VAL A 506 -9.27 7.93 19.65
CA VAL A 506 -9.84 6.64 19.20
C VAL A 506 -9.64 5.50 20.20
N VAL A 507 -8.63 5.62 21.08
CA VAL A 507 -8.30 4.67 22.16
C VAL A 507 -8.37 5.32 23.55
N ASN A 508 -9.12 6.42 23.69
CA ASN A 508 -9.36 7.17 24.94
C ASN A 508 -8.09 7.67 25.65
N ALA A 509 -7.03 7.95 24.89
CA ALA A 509 -5.74 8.41 25.40
C ALA A 509 -5.31 9.76 24.78
N THR A 510 -4.34 10.41 25.42
CA THR A 510 -3.80 11.73 25.04
C THR A 510 -2.44 11.67 24.34
N SER A 511 -1.72 10.56 24.48
CA SER A 511 -0.37 10.34 23.92
C SER A 511 -0.13 8.88 23.57
N TYR A 512 0.86 8.58 22.72
CA TYR A 512 1.25 7.21 22.38
C TYR A 512 1.68 6.40 23.61
N GLN A 513 2.44 7.00 24.53
CA GLN A 513 2.92 6.32 25.74
C GLN A 513 1.75 5.90 26.64
N GLU A 514 0.76 6.78 26.82
CA GLU A 514 -0.47 6.42 27.51
C GLU A 514 -1.23 5.32 26.75
N ALA A 515 -1.44 5.51 25.44
CA ALA A 515 -2.22 4.61 24.61
C ALA A 515 -1.65 3.18 24.51
N CYS A 516 -0.34 3.01 24.65
CA CYS A 516 0.34 1.72 24.58
C CYS A 516 0.42 0.97 25.92
N TYR A 517 0.52 1.69 27.04
CA TYR A 517 0.87 1.12 28.36
C TYR A 517 -0.15 1.40 29.49
N ARG A 518 -1.23 2.16 29.24
CA ARG A 518 -2.29 2.41 30.22
C ARG A 518 -2.93 1.09 30.65
N ARG A 519 -2.70 0.72 31.92
CA ARG A 519 -3.39 -0.39 32.56
C ARG A 519 -4.87 -0.04 32.66
N HIS A 520 -5.72 -0.90 32.10
CA HIS A 520 -7.11 -0.98 32.54
C HIS A 520 -7.10 -1.69 33.90
N GLY A 521 -7.64 -1.02 34.92
CA GLY A 521 -7.99 -1.65 36.20
C GLY A 521 -9.34 -2.34 36.11
#